data_AF-A0A2P6S398-F1
#
_entry.id   AF-A0A2P6S398-F1
#
_cell.length_a   1.000
_cell.length_b   1.000
_cell.length_c   1.000
_cell.angle_alpha   90.00
_cell.angle_beta   90.00
_cell.angle_gamma   90.00
#
_symmetry.space_group_name_H-M   'P 1'
#
loop_
_entity.id
_entity.type
_entity.pdbx_description
1 polymer ?
#
loop_
_entity_poly.entity_id
_entity_poly.type
_entity_poly.pdbx_seq_one_letter_code
_entity_poly.pdbx_strand_id
1 'polypeptide(L)'
;MVYSPISIHMVLSLVSTAEANSPKLHQFLSVLKSNSSNHLNFLAYNLLTSVLADASAAGGSCLNLVNGLWVDRSHQLDDSYVQVVCNYYKAALKQADFKSNPDGVRIEVN
;
A
#
# COMPACT_ATOMS: atom_id res chain seq x y z
N MET A 1 8.23 16.25 -15.48
CA MET A 1 7.89 14.93 -14.90
C MET A 1 6.85 15.16 -13.81
N VAL A 2 5.77 14.38 -13.79
CA VAL A 2 4.70 14.49 -12.78
C VAL A 2 4.58 13.14 -12.07
N TYR A 3 4.56 13.14 -10.75
CA TYR A 3 4.33 11.96 -9.92
C TYR A 3 3.59 12.38 -8.65
N SER A 4 3.02 11.42 -7.93
CA SER A 4 2.33 11.64 -6.66
C SER A 4 3.23 11.26 -5.49
N PRO A 5 3.81 12.23 -4.74
CA PRO A 5 4.62 11.94 -3.55
C PRO A 5 3.83 11.16 -2.50
N ILE A 6 2.52 11.45 -2.37
CA ILE A 6 1.64 10.78 -1.41
C ILE A 6 1.47 9.30 -1.77
N SER A 7 1.32 8.97 -3.06
CA SER A 7 1.24 7.57 -3.51
C SER A 7 2.51 6.79 -3.18
N ILE A 8 3.68 7.40 -3.41
CA ILE A 8 4.97 6.78 -3.05
C ILE A 8 5.09 6.60 -1.52
N HIS A 9 4.70 7.62 -0.75
CA HIS A 9 4.71 7.56 0.70
C HIS A 9 3.82 6.42 1.23
N MET A 10 2.62 6.23 0.66
CA MET A 10 1.71 5.14 1.06
C MET A 10 2.31 3.76 0.75
N VAL A 11 2.95 3.57 -0.41
CA VAL A 11 3.57 2.27 -0.74
C VAL A 11 4.74 1.97 0.19
N LEU A 12 5.60 2.95 0.48
CA LEU A 12 6.70 2.78 1.43
C LEU A 12 6.19 2.49 2.85
N SER A 13 5.13 3.17 3.25
CA SER A 13 4.41 2.94 4.50
C SER A 13 3.88 1.51 4.58
N LEU A 14 3.25 1.02 3.53
CA LEU A 14 2.76 -0.36 3.42
C LEU A 14 3.90 -1.37 3.50
N VAL A 15 5.02 -1.15 2.82
CA VAL A 15 6.19 -2.04 2.92
C VAL A 15 6.75 -2.07 4.36
N SER A 16 6.74 -0.93 5.06
CA SER A 16 7.20 -0.87 6.46
C SER A 16 6.38 -1.76 7.40
N THR A 17 5.13 -2.08 7.06
CA THR A 17 4.28 -2.98 7.87
C THR A 17 4.73 -4.43 7.80
N ALA A 18 5.31 -4.87 6.67
CA ALA A 18 5.88 -6.21 6.55
C ALA A 18 7.17 -6.34 7.38
N GLU A 19 7.88 -5.22 7.54
CA GLU A 19 9.15 -5.13 8.26
C GLU A 19 8.96 -4.80 9.76
N ALA A 20 7.73 -4.84 10.29
CA ALA A 20 7.39 -4.35 11.63
C ALA A 20 8.22 -5.00 12.77
N ASN A 21 8.63 -6.26 12.61
CA ASN A 21 9.44 -7.00 13.59
C ASN A 21 10.94 -7.02 13.24
N SER A 22 11.37 -6.23 12.26
CA SER A 22 12.75 -6.22 11.77
C SER A 22 13.52 -4.96 12.22
N PRO A 23 14.86 -5.02 12.27
CA PRO A 23 15.69 -3.83 12.43
C PRO A 23 15.55 -2.81 11.28
N LYS A 24 15.06 -3.24 10.10
CA LYS A 24 14.92 -2.38 8.91
C LYS A 24 13.80 -1.36 9.05
N LEU A 25 12.83 -1.61 9.94
CA LEU A 25 11.71 -0.69 10.21
C LEU A 25 12.21 0.74 10.52
N HIS A 26 13.29 0.86 11.28
CA HIS A 26 13.83 2.16 11.68
C HIS A 26 14.23 3.02 10.47
N GLN A 27 14.75 2.42 9.39
CA GLN A 27 15.09 3.15 8.17
C GLN A 27 13.84 3.69 7.47
N PHE A 28 12.79 2.87 7.36
CA PHE A 28 11.50 3.31 6.82
C PHE A 28 10.90 4.44 7.64
N LEU A 29 10.87 4.30 8.96
CA LEU A 29 10.35 5.33 9.87
C LEU A 29 11.11 6.66 9.76
N SER A 30 12.44 6.60 9.63
CA SER A 30 13.28 7.79 9.45
C SER A 30 13.04 8.49 8.10
N VAL A 31 12.86 7.73 7.03
CA VAL A 31 12.54 8.25 5.68
C VAL A 31 11.13 8.86 5.67
N LEU A 32 10.16 8.16 6.25
CA LEU A 32 8.75 8.57 6.30
C LEU A 32 8.44 9.56 7.42
N LYS A 33 9.45 9.97 8.19
CA LYS A 33 9.33 10.92 9.31
C LYS A 33 8.22 10.56 10.29
N SER A 34 8.13 9.27 10.63
CA SER A 34 7.13 8.75 11.57
C SER A 34 7.78 8.05 12.76
N ASN A 35 7.08 8.04 13.89
CA ASN A 35 7.53 7.41 15.12
C ASN A 35 7.15 5.93 15.21
N SER A 36 6.16 5.47 14.44
CA SER A 36 5.69 4.08 14.47
C SER A 36 4.97 3.65 13.19
N SER A 37 4.93 2.33 12.97
CA SER A 37 4.16 1.70 11.89
C SER A 37 2.65 1.89 12.07
N ASN A 38 2.15 1.86 13.30
CA ASN A 38 0.73 2.11 13.57
C ASN A 38 0.30 3.53 13.19
N HIS A 39 1.15 4.53 13.46
CA HIS A 39 0.89 5.90 13.04
C HIS A 39 0.84 6.01 11.51
N LEU A 40 1.76 5.33 10.82
CA LEU A 40 1.80 5.25 9.37
C LEU A 40 0.53 4.60 8.77
N ASN A 41 0.05 3.49 9.35
CA ASN A 41 -1.18 2.82 8.93
C ASN A 41 -2.40 3.72 9.09
N PHE A 42 -2.53 4.38 10.25
CA PHE A 42 -3.64 5.30 10.50
C PHE A 42 -3.59 6.51 9.55
N LEU A 43 -2.40 7.06 9.29
CA LEU A 43 -2.23 8.14 8.34
C LEU A 43 -2.66 7.73 6.93
N ALA A 44 -2.25 6.55 6.45
CA ALA A 44 -2.66 6.02 5.15
C ALA A 44 -4.19 5.91 5.03
N TYR A 45 -4.85 5.39 6.07
CA TYR A 45 -6.31 5.29 6.09
C TYR A 45 -6.97 6.67 5.94
N ASN A 46 -6.56 7.65 6.75
CA ASN A 46 -7.13 9.00 6.69
C ASN A 46 -6.89 9.69 5.34
N LEU A 47 -5.70 9.50 4.76
CA LEU A 47 -5.40 10.05 3.44
C LEU A 47 -6.35 9.47 2.39
N LEU A 48 -6.59 8.16 2.41
CA LEU A 48 -7.49 7.48 1.47
C LEU A 48 -8.95 7.87 1.66
N THR A 49 -9.43 8.00 2.89
CA THR A 49 -10.84 8.26 3.17
C THR A 49 -11.24 9.73 3.11
N SER A 50 -10.28 10.64 3.26
CA SER A 50 -10.58 12.07 3.42
C SER A 50 -9.90 12.93 2.36
N VAL A 51 -8.60 12.73 2.11
CA VAL A 51 -7.82 13.62 1.22
C VAL A 51 -7.89 13.17 -0.23
N LEU A 52 -7.81 11.86 -0.46
CA LEU A 52 -7.82 11.23 -1.78
C LEU A 52 -9.18 10.63 -2.14
N ALA A 53 -10.20 10.90 -1.32
CA ALA A 53 -11.55 10.48 -1.61
C ALA A 53 -12.09 11.23 -2.83
N ASP A 54 -12.88 10.53 -3.65
CA ASP A 54 -13.56 11.15 -4.77
C ASP A 54 -14.60 12.17 -4.26
N ALA A 55 -14.45 13.41 -4.68
CA ALA A 55 -15.35 14.51 -4.33
C ALA A 55 -16.25 14.92 -5.50
N SER A 56 -16.23 14.18 -6.61
CA SER A 56 -16.97 14.50 -7.84
C SER A 56 -18.47 14.68 -7.61
N ALA A 57 -19.08 13.83 -6.76
CA ALA A 57 -20.50 13.91 -6.42
C ALA A 57 -20.90 15.20 -5.68
N ALA A 58 -19.95 15.84 -4.99
CA ALA A 58 -20.14 17.12 -4.31
C ALA A 58 -19.70 18.33 -5.17
N GLY A 59 -19.42 18.13 -6.46
CA GLY A 59 -18.89 19.16 -7.35
C GLY A 59 -17.39 19.44 -7.20
N GLY A 60 -16.67 18.59 -6.45
CA GLY A 60 -15.22 18.64 -6.30
C GLY A 60 -14.47 17.88 -7.40
N SER A 61 -13.16 17.72 -7.21
CA SER A 61 -12.30 16.99 -8.13
C SER A 61 -12.63 15.50 -8.16
N CYS A 62 -12.62 14.92 -9.36
CA CYS A 62 -12.65 13.47 -9.52
C CYS A 62 -11.25 12.91 -9.25
N LEU A 63 -11.11 12.15 -8.16
CA LEU A 63 -9.87 11.52 -7.76
C LEU A 63 -10.04 10.01 -7.72
N ASN A 64 -9.10 9.29 -8.33
CA ASN A 64 -9.02 7.85 -8.23
C ASN A 64 -7.57 7.44 -7.92
N LEU A 65 -7.40 6.68 -6.85
CA LEU A 65 -6.13 6.11 -6.46
C LEU A 65 -6.23 4.59 -6.52
N VAL A 66 -5.39 3.98 -7.34
CA VAL A 66 -5.21 2.53 -7.39
C VAL A 66 -4.03 2.15 -6.51
N ASN A 67 -4.26 1.23 -5.57
CA ASN A 67 -3.23 0.67 -4.70
C ASN A 67 -3.36 -0.86 -4.68
N GLY A 68 -2.24 -1.56 -4.82
CA GLY A 68 -2.25 -3.03 -4.85
C GLY A 68 -0.90 -3.64 -4.53
N LEU A 69 -0.94 -4.83 -3.96
CA LEU A 69 0.21 -5.65 -3.60
C LEU A 69 0.01 -7.05 -4.20
N TRP A 70 0.93 -7.44 -5.08
CA TRP A 70 1.04 -8.79 -5.60
C TRP A 70 2.23 -9.47 -4.97
N VAL A 71 1.99 -10.63 -4.37
CA VAL A 71 3.01 -11.43 -3.68
C VAL A 71 3.17 -12.74 -4.41
N ASP A 72 4.39 -13.23 -4.57
CA ASP A 72 4.58 -14.54 -5.19
C ASP A 72 3.89 -15.64 -4.37
N ARG A 73 3.15 -16.52 -5.03
CA ARG A 73 2.36 -17.58 -4.39
C ARG A 73 3.18 -18.56 -3.56
N SER A 74 4.51 -18.60 -3.74
CA SER A 74 5.38 -19.42 -2.89
C SER A 74 5.59 -18.85 -1.49
N HIS A 75 5.18 -17.60 -1.23
CA HIS A 75 5.24 -16.99 0.10
C HIS A 75 3.87 -17.01 0.77
N GLN A 76 3.84 -17.53 2.00
CA GLN A 76 2.67 -17.43 2.87
C GLN A 76 2.56 -16.01 3.43
N LEU A 77 1.32 -15.52 3.53
CA LEU A 77 1.01 -14.23 4.11
C LEU A 77 0.37 -14.45 5.47
N ASP A 78 0.82 -13.66 6.45
CA ASP A 78 0.25 -13.65 7.78
C ASP A 78 -1.09 -12.90 7.78
N ASP A 79 -2.12 -13.46 8.44
CA ASP A 79 -3.48 -12.89 8.44
C ASP A 79 -3.52 -11.47 9.03
N SER A 80 -2.68 -11.17 10.03
CA SER A 80 -2.62 -9.81 10.60
C SER A 80 -2.05 -8.81 9.58
N TYR A 81 -1.08 -9.23 8.76
CA TYR A 81 -0.56 -8.42 7.67
C TYR A 81 -1.62 -8.18 6.59
N VAL A 82 -2.36 -9.24 6.20
CA VAL A 82 -3.48 -9.13 5.24
C VAL A 82 -4.51 -8.11 5.74
N GLN A 83 -4.90 -8.18 7.02
CA GLN A 83 -5.85 -7.24 7.61
C GLN A 83 -5.33 -5.80 7.56
N VAL A 84 -4.05 -5.57 7.85
CA VAL A 84 -3.47 -4.23 7.79
C VAL A 84 -3.52 -3.66 6.37
N VAL A 85 -3.09 -4.45 5.38
CA VAL A 85 -3.07 -4.05 3.96
C VAL A 85 -4.47 -3.73 3.44
N CYS A 86 -5.44 -4.60 3.70
CA CYS A 86 -6.80 -4.42 3.20
C CYS A 86 -7.53 -3.28 3.92
N ASN A 87 -7.38 -3.14 5.24
CA ASN A 87 -8.20 -2.20 6.02
C ASN A 87 -7.62 -0.78 6.04
N TYR A 88 -6.30 -0.63 6.26
CA TYR A 88 -5.68 0.69 6.39
C TYR A 88 -5.27 1.28 5.05
N TYR A 89 -4.77 0.44 4.14
CA TYR A 89 -4.27 0.90 2.84
C TYR A 89 -5.27 0.72 1.70
N LYS A 90 -6.42 0.09 1.97
CA LYS A 90 -7.46 -0.26 1.00
C LYS A 90 -6.88 -0.84 -0.29
N ALA A 91 -5.78 -1.60 -0.15
CA ALA A 91 -5.04 -2.12 -1.28
C ALA A 91 -5.63 -3.46 -1.72
N ALA A 92 -5.67 -3.70 -3.02
CA ALA A 92 -5.88 -5.05 -3.52
C ALA A 92 -4.68 -5.93 -3.12
N LEU A 93 -4.93 -7.11 -2.56
CA LEU A 93 -3.89 -8.07 -2.21
C LEU A 93 -4.12 -9.37 -2.97
N LYS A 94 -3.11 -9.82 -3.72
CA LYS A 94 -3.19 -11.09 -4.46
C LYS A 94 -1.90 -11.88 -4.39
N GLN A 95 -2.04 -13.20 -4.38
CA GLN A 95 -0.93 -14.11 -4.64
C GLN A 95 -0.87 -14.43 -6.13
N ALA A 96 0.32 -14.31 -6.73
CA ALA A 96 0.54 -14.45 -8.17
C ALA A 96 1.72 -15.37 -8.49
N ASP A 97 1.74 -15.97 -9.68
CA ASP A 97 2.81 -16.88 -10.12
C ASP A 97 3.87 -16.14 -10.93
N PHE A 98 4.75 -15.41 -10.25
CA PHE A 98 5.81 -14.65 -10.92
C PHE A 98 6.90 -15.56 -11.52
N LYS A 99 7.01 -16.80 -11.03
CA LYS A 99 8.04 -17.75 -11.45
C LYS A 99 7.67 -18.46 -12.75
N SER A 100 6.46 -18.98 -12.84
CA SER A 100 6.04 -19.84 -13.96
C SER A 100 5.22 -19.09 -15.01
N ASN A 101 4.61 -17.95 -14.64
CA ASN A 101 3.77 -17.17 -15.55
C ASN A 101 3.95 -15.64 -15.39
N PRO A 102 5.16 -15.10 -15.54
CA PRO A 102 5.43 -13.67 -15.35
C PRO A 102 4.63 -12.77 -16.31
N ASP A 103 4.43 -13.18 -17.56
CA ASP A 103 3.65 -12.40 -18.54
C ASP A 103 2.16 -12.33 -18.17
N GLY A 104 1.60 -13.43 -17.66
CA GLY A 104 0.23 -13.45 -17.17
C GLY A 104 0.03 -12.51 -15.99
N VAL A 105 0.99 -12.48 -15.06
CA VAL A 105 0.94 -11.54 -13.92
C VAL A 105 1.08 -10.10 -14.38
N ARG A 106 1.95 -9.80 -15.36
CA ARG A 106 2.07 -8.45 -15.94
C ARG A 106 0.74 -7.97 -16.53
N ILE A 107 0.03 -8.84 -17.24
CA ILE A 107 -1.28 -8.51 -17.83
C ILE A 107 -2.32 -8.30 -16.73
N GLU A 108 -2.27 -9.06 -15.64
CA GLU A 108 -3.22 -8.92 -14.53
C GLU A 108 -3.06 -7.60 -13.75
N VAL A 109 -1.82 -7.10 -13.64
CA VAL A 109 -1.50 -5.86 -12.91
C VAL A 109 -1.86 -4.60 -13.71
N ASN A 110 -1.79 -4.66 -15.05
CA ASN A 110 -2.05 -3.54 -15.96
C ASN A 110 -3.53 -3.38 -16.29
#